data_AF-A0A1I1JGX9-F1
#
_entry.id   AF-A0A1I1JGX9-F1
#
_cell.length_a   1.000
_cell.length_b   1.000
_cell.length_c   1.000
_cell.angle_alpha   90.00
_cell.angle_beta   90.00
_cell.angle_gamma   90.00
#
_symmetry.space_group_name_H-M   'P 1'
#
loop_
_entity.id
_entity.type
_entity.pdbx_description
1 polymer ?
#
loop_
_entity_poly.entity_id
_entity_poly.type
_entity_poly.pdbx_seq_one_letter_code
_entity_poly.pdbx_strand_id
1 'polypeptide(L)'
;MKENGINRLHFFYIVGILIAIIICLLTFDFGNNQNLLAYLSFALTVTSLFLSLLAIIYAYYSNSSFSDTISTLNKSSNDIASNSKNLEEITKQLDLKFEKLPQLIKAIEEKVDMTNAFLANQYERNNTAPNAQPDENLPQTFIDNFFTYSSTMGLYALYAVYLNYKNKKTFTLKALNEVSDLLVLEYTRGFLTSASSFGVFSRVDYSETWTITGFNNEIGQRIKAIVYERAKVDKEEDSKGFLYSQIDRIEKYLGEEK
;
A
#
# COMPACT_ATOMS: atom_id res chain seq x y z
N MET A 1 -47.09 -28.14 4.55
CA MET A 1 -47.14 -27.06 3.53
C MET A 1 -47.75 -27.56 2.21
N LYS A 2 -49.02 -28.02 2.20
CA LYS A 2 -49.71 -28.53 0.99
C LYS A 2 -51.16 -28.00 0.86
N GLU A 3 -51.48 -26.95 1.63
CA GLU A 3 -52.85 -26.47 1.83
C GLU A 3 -53.19 -25.24 0.97
N ASN A 4 -52.16 -24.48 0.53
CA ASN A 4 -52.35 -23.25 -0.25
C ASN A 4 -52.80 -23.47 -1.71
N GLY A 5 -52.61 -24.67 -2.26
CA GLY A 5 -53.00 -24.98 -3.64
C GLY A 5 -54.50 -25.26 -3.80
N ILE A 6 -55.09 -25.95 -2.83
CA ILE A 6 -56.52 -26.36 -2.85
C ILE A 6 -57.42 -25.12 -2.66
N ASN A 7 -57.05 -24.21 -1.77
CA ASN A 7 -57.80 -22.97 -1.51
C ASN A 7 -57.83 -22.01 -2.72
N ARG A 8 -56.74 -21.93 -3.50
CA ARG A 8 -56.71 -21.13 -4.74
C ARG A 8 -57.63 -21.69 -5.81
N LEU A 9 -57.70 -23.01 -5.94
CA LEU A 9 -58.58 -23.67 -6.90
C LEU A 9 -60.06 -23.46 -6.56
N HIS A 10 -60.43 -23.64 -5.28
CA HIS A 10 -61.80 -23.37 -4.82
C HIS A 10 -62.18 -21.89 -4.98
N PHE A 11 -61.24 -20.96 -4.74
CA PHE A 11 -61.47 -19.54 -4.96
C PHE A 11 -61.82 -19.23 -6.43
N PHE A 12 -61.02 -19.72 -7.39
CA PHE A 12 -61.33 -19.54 -8.82
C PHE A 12 -62.66 -20.20 -9.23
N TYR A 13 -62.97 -21.36 -8.67
CA TYR A 13 -64.22 -22.07 -8.95
C TYR A 13 -65.45 -21.32 -8.42
N ILE A 14 -65.40 -20.83 -7.17
CA ILE A 14 -66.45 -20.04 -6.55
C ILE A 14 -66.67 -18.73 -7.31
N VAL A 15 -65.58 -18.02 -7.69
CA VAL A 15 -65.66 -16.79 -8.48
C VAL A 15 -66.24 -17.07 -9.87
N GLY A 16 -65.84 -18.16 -10.52
CA GLY A 16 -66.36 -18.56 -11.83
C GLY A 16 -67.86 -18.86 -11.80
N ILE A 17 -68.34 -19.62 -10.80
CA ILE A 17 -69.77 -19.88 -10.61
C ILE A 17 -70.52 -18.59 -10.32
N LEU A 18 -69.99 -17.71 -9.48
CA LEU A 18 -70.61 -16.43 -9.15
C LEU A 18 -70.79 -15.56 -10.40
N ILE A 19 -69.76 -15.46 -11.24
CA ILE A 19 -69.83 -14.73 -12.51
C ILE A 19 -70.87 -15.34 -13.45
N ALA A 20 -70.92 -16.68 -13.57
CA ALA A 20 -71.91 -17.35 -14.40
C ALA A 20 -73.36 -17.09 -13.94
N ILE A 21 -73.59 -17.09 -12.62
CA ILE A 21 -74.90 -16.74 -12.04
C ILE A 21 -75.25 -15.29 -12.36
N ILE A 22 -74.32 -14.35 -12.21
CA ILE A 22 -74.52 -12.93 -12.54
C ILE A 22 -74.92 -12.76 -14.01
N ILE A 23 -74.21 -13.41 -14.94
CA ILE A 23 -74.51 -13.34 -16.38
C ILE A 23 -75.89 -13.91 -16.69
N CYS A 24 -76.27 -15.04 -16.06
CA CYS A 24 -77.56 -15.68 -16.27
C CYS A 24 -78.73 -14.82 -15.78
N LEU A 25 -78.59 -14.22 -14.59
CA LEU A 25 -79.58 -13.26 -14.06
C LEU A 25 -79.73 -12.04 -14.95
N LEU A 26 -78.60 -11.47 -15.40
CA LEU A 26 -78.59 -10.29 -16.26
C LEU A 26 -79.23 -10.58 -17.62
N THR A 27 -79.04 -11.78 -18.16
CA THR A 27 -79.65 -12.22 -19.43
C THR A 27 -81.17 -12.43 -19.31
N PHE A 28 -81.63 -13.04 -18.22
CA PHE A 28 -83.06 -13.33 -18.01
C PHE A 28 -83.88 -12.06 -17.79
N ASP A 29 -83.41 -11.14 -16.94
CA ASP A 29 -84.17 -9.94 -16.54
C ASP A 29 -84.08 -8.81 -17.57
N PHE A 30 -82.89 -8.64 -18.18
CA PHE A 30 -82.60 -7.46 -19.01
C PHE A 30 -82.45 -7.76 -20.50
N GLY A 31 -82.51 -9.03 -20.92
CA GLY A 31 -82.33 -9.42 -22.33
C GLY A 31 -83.33 -8.77 -23.30
N ASN A 32 -84.49 -8.31 -22.79
CA ASN A 32 -85.53 -7.67 -23.60
C ASN A 32 -85.45 -6.12 -23.63
N ASN A 33 -84.53 -5.50 -22.90
CA ASN A 33 -84.42 -4.03 -22.81
C ASN A 33 -83.30 -3.49 -23.74
N GLN A 34 -83.69 -3.04 -24.93
CA GLN A 34 -82.76 -2.58 -25.96
C GLN A 34 -81.89 -1.38 -25.54
N ASN A 35 -82.41 -0.47 -24.70
CA ASN A 35 -81.67 0.72 -24.27
C ASN A 35 -80.52 0.35 -23.33
N LEU A 36 -80.76 -0.56 -22.38
CA LEU A 36 -79.72 -1.04 -21.46
C LEU A 36 -78.64 -1.83 -22.20
N LEU A 37 -79.03 -2.65 -23.19
CA LEU A 37 -78.09 -3.37 -24.04
C LEU A 37 -77.17 -2.41 -24.83
N ALA A 38 -77.72 -1.29 -25.32
CA ALA A 38 -76.95 -0.27 -26.02
C ALA A 38 -75.92 0.42 -25.09
N TYR A 39 -76.32 0.80 -23.87
CA TYR A 39 -75.40 1.38 -22.89
C TYR A 39 -74.30 0.40 -22.45
N LEU A 40 -74.65 -0.88 -22.22
CA LEU A 40 -73.69 -1.91 -21.85
C LEU A 40 -72.68 -2.15 -22.97
N SER A 41 -73.15 -2.25 -24.22
CA SER A 41 -72.29 -2.45 -25.40
C SER A 41 -71.33 -1.27 -25.60
N PHE A 42 -71.82 -0.05 -25.39
CA PHE A 42 -70.98 1.16 -25.42
C PHE A 42 -69.92 1.14 -24.32
N ALA A 43 -70.31 0.84 -23.08
CA ALA A 43 -69.39 0.75 -21.95
C ALA A 43 -68.30 -0.31 -22.20
N LEU A 44 -68.67 -1.50 -22.69
CA LEU A 44 -67.73 -2.57 -23.05
C LEU A 44 -66.74 -2.13 -24.14
N THR A 45 -67.19 -1.36 -25.12
CA THR A 45 -66.33 -0.80 -26.17
C THR A 45 -65.32 0.19 -25.58
N VAL A 46 -65.76 1.09 -24.70
CA VAL A 46 -64.87 2.04 -23.99
C VAL A 46 -63.86 1.29 -23.12
N THR A 47 -64.30 0.27 -22.36
CA THR A 47 -63.40 -0.56 -21.54
C THR A 47 -62.35 -1.27 -22.40
N SER A 48 -62.72 -1.81 -23.57
CA SER A 48 -61.78 -2.44 -24.49
C SER A 48 -60.74 -1.45 -25.02
N LEU A 49 -61.15 -0.20 -25.29
CA LEU A 49 -60.23 0.86 -25.70
C LEU A 49 -59.22 1.18 -24.59
N PHE A 50 -59.67 1.31 -23.34
CA PHE A 50 -58.77 1.52 -22.20
C PHE A 50 -57.81 0.35 -21.97
N LEU A 51 -58.27 -0.90 -22.09
CA LEU A 51 -57.42 -2.07 -21.91
C LEU A 51 -56.34 -2.16 -23.00
N SER A 52 -56.70 -1.81 -24.25
CA SER A 52 -55.75 -1.70 -25.36
C SER A 52 -54.69 -0.61 -25.10
N LEU A 53 -55.10 0.55 -24.59
CA LEU A 53 -54.18 1.63 -24.23
C LEU A 53 -53.19 1.19 -23.14
N LEU A 54 -53.68 0.51 -22.09
CA LEU A 54 -52.82 -0.06 -21.05
C LEU A 54 -51.83 -1.06 -21.63
N ALA A 55 -52.27 -1.94 -22.53
CA ALA A 55 -51.38 -2.89 -23.19
C ALA A 55 -50.27 -2.19 -23.97
N ILE A 56 -50.57 -1.10 -24.70
CA ILE A 56 -49.57 -0.29 -25.42
C ILE A 56 -48.57 0.34 -24.44
N ILE A 57 -49.04 0.93 -23.33
CA ILE A 57 -48.16 1.55 -22.32
C ILE A 57 -47.23 0.51 -21.70
N TYR A 58 -47.76 -0.67 -21.33
CA TYR A 58 -46.94 -1.76 -20.79
C TYR A 58 -45.95 -2.30 -21.81
N ALA A 59 -46.33 -2.45 -23.07
CA ALA A 59 -45.43 -2.85 -24.14
C ALA A 59 -44.29 -1.84 -24.32
N TYR A 60 -44.58 -0.54 -24.28
CA TYR A 60 -43.57 0.52 -24.35
C TYR A 60 -42.59 0.44 -23.18
N TYR A 61 -43.09 0.36 -21.94
CA TYR A 61 -42.24 0.27 -20.75
C TYR A 61 -41.39 -1.01 -20.73
N SER A 62 -42.00 -2.14 -21.11
CA SER A 62 -41.30 -3.42 -21.24
C SER A 62 -40.19 -3.35 -22.28
N ASN A 63 -40.42 -2.70 -23.42
CA ASN A 63 -39.42 -2.56 -24.46
C ASN A 63 -38.24 -1.68 -24.00
N SER A 64 -38.51 -0.59 -23.28
CA SER A 64 -37.46 0.26 -22.69
C SER A 64 -36.62 -0.52 -21.68
N SER A 65 -37.26 -1.20 -20.72
CA SER A 65 -36.57 -1.99 -19.70
C SER A 65 -35.77 -3.15 -20.31
N PHE A 66 -36.30 -3.77 -21.37
CA PHE A 66 -35.59 -4.79 -22.13
C PHE A 66 -34.32 -4.22 -22.79
N SER A 67 -34.41 -3.05 -23.41
CA SER A 67 -33.25 -2.37 -24.00
C SER A 67 -32.17 -2.07 -22.96
N ASP A 68 -32.54 -1.58 -21.77
CA ASP A 68 -31.59 -1.31 -20.68
C ASP A 68 -30.92 -2.59 -20.16
N THR A 69 -31.69 -3.67 -20.10
CA THR A 69 -31.19 -5.01 -19.73
C THR A 69 -30.14 -5.49 -20.73
N ILE A 70 -30.43 -5.39 -22.03
CA ILE A 70 -29.48 -5.75 -23.10
C ILE A 70 -28.23 -4.88 -23.06
N SER A 71 -28.37 -3.58 -22.81
CA SER A 71 -27.23 -2.66 -22.65
C SER A 71 -26.33 -3.06 -21.48
N THR A 72 -26.92 -3.37 -20.33
CA THR A 72 -26.19 -3.85 -19.15
C THR A 72 -25.50 -5.19 -19.43
N LEU A 73 -26.18 -6.12 -20.11
CA LEU A 73 -25.64 -7.43 -20.47
C LEU A 73 -24.43 -7.29 -21.41
N ASN A 74 -24.51 -6.41 -22.41
CA ASN A 74 -23.39 -6.11 -23.31
C ASN A 74 -22.20 -5.51 -22.56
N LYS A 75 -22.43 -4.59 -21.61
CA LYS A 75 -21.36 -4.04 -20.76
C LYS A 75 -20.70 -5.13 -19.95
N SER A 76 -21.47 -5.95 -19.22
CA SER A 76 -20.92 -7.06 -18.44
C SER A 76 -20.16 -8.07 -19.31
N SER A 77 -20.64 -8.36 -20.52
CA SER A 77 -19.93 -9.23 -21.47
C SER A 77 -18.58 -8.63 -21.90
N ASN A 78 -18.54 -7.32 -22.19
CA ASN A 78 -17.31 -6.61 -22.51
C ASN A 78 -16.33 -6.57 -21.33
N ASP A 79 -16.82 -6.36 -20.11
CA ASP A 79 -16.00 -6.37 -18.90
C ASP A 79 -15.39 -7.76 -18.66
N ILE A 80 -16.17 -8.83 -18.87
CA ILE A 80 -15.68 -10.22 -18.82
C ILE A 80 -14.60 -10.47 -19.89
N ALA A 81 -14.82 -10.01 -21.13
CA ALA A 81 -13.84 -10.16 -22.20
C ALA A 81 -12.54 -9.40 -21.90
N SER A 82 -12.65 -8.18 -21.37
CA SER A 82 -11.51 -7.36 -20.93
C SER A 82 -10.72 -8.03 -19.80
N ASN A 83 -11.42 -8.49 -18.75
CA ASN A 83 -10.79 -9.21 -17.64
C ASN A 83 -10.13 -10.51 -18.09
N SER A 84 -10.74 -11.23 -19.04
CA SER A 84 -10.15 -12.45 -19.59
C SER A 84 -8.84 -12.16 -20.32
N LYS A 85 -8.76 -11.06 -21.09
CA LYS A 85 -7.51 -10.61 -21.73
C LYS A 85 -6.45 -10.23 -20.70
N ASN A 86 -6.82 -9.51 -19.65
CA ASN A 86 -5.91 -9.16 -18.56
C ASN A 86 -5.35 -10.41 -17.87
N LEU A 87 -6.20 -11.41 -17.62
CA LEU A 87 -5.77 -12.70 -17.06
C LEU A 87 -4.83 -13.45 -18.00
N GLU A 88 -5.09 -13.44 -19.31
CA GLU A 88 -4.18 -14.03 -20.30
C GLU A 88 -2.81 -13.34 -20.28
N GLU A 89 -2.80 -12.00 -20.20
CA GLU A 89 -1.55 -11.23 -20.12
C GLU A 89 -0.78 -11.52 -18.81
N ILE A 90 -1.47 -11.54 -17.67
CA ILE A 90 -0.87 -11.90 -16.38
C ILE A 90 -0.27 -13.31 -16.43
N THR A 91 -0.98 -14.26 -17.04
CA THR A 91 -0.50 -15.64 -17.20
C THR A 91 0.76 -15.68 -18.05
N LYS A 92 0.79 -14.97 -19.19
CA LYS A 92 2.00 -14.84 -20.03
C LYS A 92 3.16 -14.19 -19.28
N GLN A 93 2.92 -13.13 -18.52
CA GLN A 93 3.96 -12.48 -17.72
C GLN A 93 4.49 -13.40 -16.62
N LEU A 94 3.62 -14.22 -16.03
CA LEU A 94 4.00 -15.22 -15.03
C LEU A 94 4.87 -16.32 -15.66
N ASP A 95 4.51 -16.84 -16.82
CA ASP A 95 5.31 -17.83 -17.57
C ASP A 95 6.71 -17.29 -17.87
N LEU A 96 6.83 -16.04 -18.35
CA LEU A 96 8.12 -15.39 -18.58
C LEU A 96 8.96 -15.24 -17.31
N LYS A 97 8.33 -15.01 -16.15
CA LYS A 97 9.04 -14.96 -14.86
C LYS A 97 9.49 -16.36 -14.43
N PHE A 98 8.69 -17.40 -14.67
CA PHE A 98 9.07 -18.78 -14.43
C PHE A 98 10.22 -19.25 -15.32
N GLU A 99 10.28 -18.79 -16.57
CA GLU A 99 11.41 -19.09 -17.47
C GLU A 99 12.73 -18.49 -16.96
N LYS A 100 12.66 -17.33 -16.29
CA LYS A 100 13.84 -16.63 -15.72
C LYS A 100 14.26 -17.16 -14.34
N LEU A 101 13.39 -17.90 -13.65
CA LEU A 101 13.67 -18.44 -12.31
C LEU A 101 14.93 -19.34 -12.27
N PRO A 102 15.13 -20.29 -13.19
CA PRO A 102 16.34 -21.11 -13.22
C PRO A 102 17.63 -20.31 -13.38
N GLN A 103 17.61 -19.22 -14.16
CA GLN A 103 18.78 -18.34 -14.33
C GLN A 103 19.10 -17.58 -13.04
N LEU A 104 18.07 -17.10 -12.33
CA LEU A 104 18.24 -16.46 -11.03
C LEU A 104 18.76 -17.44 -9.98
N ILE A 105 18.28 -18.69 -9.99
CA ILE A 105 18.79 -19.76 -9.10
C ILE A 105 20.26 -20.04 -9.39
N LYS A 106 20.66 -20.18 -10.67
CA LYS A 106 22.08 -20.34 -11.04
C LYS A 106 22.94 -19.17 -10.60
N ALA A 107 22.46 -17.93 -10.74
CA ALA A 107 23.19 -16.75 -10.29
C ALA A 107 23.32 -16.70 -8.75
N ILE A 108 22.33 -17.21 -8.02
CA ILE A 108 22.41 -17.36 -6.55
C ILE A 108 23.41 -18.46 -6.20
N GLU A 109 23.36 -19.61 -6.87
CA GLU A 109 24.29 -20.73 -6.67
C GLU A 109 25.74 -20.26 -6.89
N GLU A 110 26.01 -19.55 -7.98
CA GLU A 110 27.32 -18.96 -8.27
C GLU A 110 27.76 -17.95 -7.19
N LYS A 111 26.86 -17.09 -6.72
CA LYS A 111 27.18 -16.14 -5.63
C LYS A 111 27.41 -16.84 -4.30
N VAL A 112 26.70 -17.93 -4.01
CA VAL A 112 26.90 -18.76 -2.82
C VAL A 112 28.24 -19.46 -2.91
N ASP A 113 28.60 -20.02 -4.06
CA ASP A 113 29.91 -20.63 -4.31
C ASP A 113 31.04 -19.60 -4.18
N MET A 114 30.88 -18.40 -4.74
CA MET A 114 31.83 -17.30 -4.54
C MET A 114 31.95 -16.90 -3.07
N THR A 115 30.85 -16.86 -2.33
CA THR A 115 30.85 -16.56 -0.89
C THR A 115 31.57 -17.65 -0.11
N ASN A 116 31.28 -18.91 -0.40
CA ASN A 116 31.95 -20.06 0.22
C ASN A 116 33.43 -20.09 -0.11
N ALA A 117 33.82 -19.80 -1.35
CA ALA A 117 35.21 -19.69 -1.77
C ALA A 117 35.91 -18.51 -1.09
N PHE A 118 35.26 -17.37 -0.93
CA PHE A 118 35.78 -16.22 -0.18
C PHE A 118 35.99 -16.57 1.29
N LEU A 119 35.02 -17.25 1.93
CA LEU A 119 35.13 -17.70 3.31
C LEU A 119 36.23 -18.75 3.49
N ALA A 120 36.38 -19.70 2.57
CA ALA A 120 37.45 -20.68 2.57
C ALA A 120 38.82 -20.02 2.41
N ASN A 121 38.96 -19.07 1.47
CA ASN A 121 40.19 -18.30 1.30
C ASN A 121 40.53 -17.42 2.51
N GLN A 122 39.53 -16.84 3.19
CA GLN A 122 39.71 -16.14 4.47
C GLN A 122 40.21 -17.11 5.55
N TYR A 123 39.64 -18.31 5.62
CA TYR A 123 40.05 -19.33 6.58
C TYR A 123 41.48 -19.83 6.34
N GLU A 124 41.90 -20.01 5.08
CA GLU A 124 43.26 -20.42 4.73
C GLU A 124 44.29 -19.28 4.87
N ARG A 125 43.90 -18.03 4.55
CA ARG A 125 44.73 -16.83 4.84
C ARG A 125 44.99 -16.68 6.33
N ASN A 126 44.01 -16.99 7.17
CA ASN A 126 44.16 -16.93 8.63
C ASN A 126 45.03 -18.06 9.20
N ASN A 127 45.25 -19.15 8.47
CA ASN A 127 46.06 -20.29 8.93
C ASN A 127 47.46 -20.40 8.30
N THR A 128 47.78 -19.64 7.23
CA THR A 128 49.06 -19.80 6.50
C THR A 128 49.82 -18.50 6.17
N ALA A 129 49.44 -17.36 6.76
CA ALA A 129 50.26 -16.16 6.70
C ALA A 129 51.19 -16.09 7.93
N PRO A 130 52.50 -15.82 7.77
CA PRO A 130 53.33 -15.42 8.90
C PRO A 130 52.70 -14.16 9.52
N ASN A 131 52.52 -14.16 10.84
CA ASN A 131 52.04 -13.05 11.68
C ASN A 131 52.29 -11.66 11.06
N ALA A 132 51.32 -11.19 10.30
CA ALA A 132 51.18 -9.80 9.91
C ALA A 132 49.72 -9.48 10.21
N GLN A 133 49.48 -8.99 11.42
CA GLN A 133 48.17 -8.50 11.82
C GLN A 133 47.74 -7.40 10.85
N PRO A 134 46.54 -7.46 10.25
CA PRO A 134 45.93 -6.28 9.68
C PRO A 134 45.58 -5.38 10.87
N ASP A 135 46.24 -4.23 10.96
CA ASP A 135 45.87 -3.17 11.89
C ASP A 135 44.43 -2.74 11.55
N GLU A 136 43.49 -3.14 12.40
CA GLU A 136 42.05 -2.92 12.27
C GLU A 136 41.66 -1.46 12.60
N ASN A 137 42.65 -0.57 12.72
CA ASN A 137 42.46 0.83 13.10
C ASN A 137 42.69 1.77 11.91
N LEU A 138 41.76 2.71 11.73
CA LEU A 138 41.99 3.86 10.87
C LEU A 138 43.26 4.58 11.32
N PRO A 139 44.14 5.03 10.40
CA PRO A 139 45.34 5.77 10.79
C PRO A 139 44.99 6.96 11.68
N GLN A 140 45.73 7.17 12.76
CA GLN A 140 45.52 8.30 13.68
C GLN A 140 45.45 9.64 12.94
N THR A 141 46.31 9.81 11.93
CA THR A 141 46.36 10.99 11.06
C THR A 141 45.06 11.18 10.27
N PHE A 142 44.40 10.09 9.85
CA PHE A 142 43.09 10.16 9.22
C PHE A 142 42.04 10.65 10.22
N ILE A 143 42.02 10.08 11.43
CA ILE A 143 41.02 10.44 12.46
C ILE A 143 41.17 11.92 12.86
N ASP A 144 42.40 12.39 13.04
CA ASP A 144 42.67 13.78 13.39
C ASP A 144 42.27 14.74 12.26
N ASN A 145 42.61 14.41 11.01
CA ASN A 145 42.18 15.17 9.84
C ASN A 145 40.66 15.14 9.68
N PHE A 146 40.03 14.00 9.94
CA PHE A 146 38.59 13.84 9.85
C PHE A 146 37.87 14.78 10.80
N PHE A 147 38.29 14.86 12.08
CA PHE A 147 37.71 15.82 13.02
C PHE A 147 38.05 17.28 12.68
N THR A 148 39.25 17.54 12.18
CA THR A 148 39.71 18.91 11.84
C THR A 148 38.94 19.50 10.65
N TYR A 149 38.68 18.70 9.62
CA TYR A 149 38.10 19.17 8.36
C TYR A 149 36.61 18.84 8.20
N SER A 150 36.02 18.04 9.08
CA SER A 150 34.57 17.80 9.06
C SER A 150 33.81 19.07 9.42
N SER A 151 32.68 19.28 8.77
CA SER A 151 31.79 20.39 9.12
C SER A 151 31.14 20.14 10.48
N THR A 152 30.78 21.23 11.17
CA THR A 152 30.00 21.16 12.41
C THR A 152 28.74 20.33 12.22
N MET A 153 27.99 20.55 11.14
CA MET A 153 26.78 19.79 10.83
C MET A 153 27.06 18.29 10.63
N GLY A 154 28.14 17.94 9.94
CA GLY A 154 28.55 16.56 9.72
C GLY A 154 28.94 15.85 11.02
N LEU A 155 29.65 16.54 11.91
CA LEU A 155 30.00 16.01 13.23
C LEU A 155 28.76 15.79 14.10
N TYR A 156 27.76 16.67 14.03
CA TYR A 156 26.50 16.49 14.76
C TYR A 156 25.68 15.32 14.20
N ALA A 157 25.63 15.17 12.88
CA ALA A 157 25.04 14.00 12.24
C ALA A 157 25.75 12.70 12.66
N LEU A 158 27.09 12.71 12.70
CA LEU A 158 27.87 11.55 13.13
C LEU A 158 27.66 11.22 14.60
N TYR A 159 27.54 12.24 15.46
CA TYR A 159 27.23 12.05 16.87
C TYR A 159 25.85 11.41 17.07
N ALA A 160 24.84 11.83 16.30
CA ALA A 160 23.54 11.17 16.30
C ALA A 160 23.63 9.70 15.89
N VAL A 161 24.42 9.38 14.86
CA VAL A 161 24.66 7.98 14.44
C VAL A 161 25.37 7.18 15.54
N TYR A 162 26.34 7.78 16.24
CA TYR A 162 27.02 7.16 17.37
C TYR A 162 26.06 6.85 18.54
N LEU A 163 25.20 7.80 18.91
CA LEU A 163 24.20 7.59 19.96
C LEU A 163 23.20 6.48 19.57
N ASN A 164 22.82 6.44 18.30
CA ASN A 164 21.97 5.38 17.76
C ASN A 164 22.62 3.99 17.92
N TYR A 165 23.89 3.86 17.55
CA TYR A 165 24.69 2.65 17.72
C TYR A 165 24.78 2.23 19.20
N LYS A 166 25.12 3.16 20.09
CA LYS A 166 25.23 2.93 21.54
C LYS A 166 23.90 2.44 22.14
N ASN A 167 22.79 3.06 21.73
CA ASN A 167 21.46 2.80 22.31
C ASN A 167 20.66 1.73 21.55
N LYS A 168 21.22 1.12 20.50
CA LYS A 168 20.59 0.09 19.65
C LYS A 168 19.20 0.47 19.13
N LYS A 169 18.97 1.76 18.87
CA LYS A 169 17.71 2.23 18.27
C LYS A 169 17.80 2.17 16.76
N THR A 170 16.68 2.06 16.05
CA THR A 170 16.63 2.29 14.60
C THR A 170 16.14 3.70 14.33
N PHE A 171 16.66 4.36 13.29
CA PHE A 171 16.21 5.69 12.91
C PHE A 171 16.10 5.86 11.38
N THR A 172 15.33 6.86 10.97
CA THR A 172 15.32 7.37 9.61
C THR A 172 16.05 8.71 9.57
N LEU A 173 16.79 8.98 8.49
CA LEU A 173 17.46 10.27 8.33
C LEU A 173 16.47 11.45 8.35
N LYS A 174 15.23 11.21 7.91
CA LYS A 174 14.15 12.21 7.94
C LYS A 174 13.78 12.59 9.38
N ALA A 175 13.62 11.61 10.27
CA ALA A 175 13.31 11.88 11.67
C ALA A 175 14.44 12.66 12.37
N LEU A 176 15.71 12.42 11.96
CA LEU A 176 16.84 13.15 12.52
C LEU A 176 16.86 14.64 12.11
N ASN A 177 16.46 14.95 10.87
CA ASN A 177 16.29 16.33 10.39
C ASN A 177 15.17 17.05 11.17
N GLU A 178 14.05 16.36 11.46
CA GLU A 178 12.94 16.94 12.23
C GLU A 178 13.31 17.27 13.68
N VAL A 179 14.33 16.61 14.24
CA VAL A 179 14.79 16.82 15.62
C VAL A 179 15.74 18.01 15.76
N SER A 180 16.52 18.32 14.72
CA SER A 180 17.57 19.33 14.79
C SER A 180 17.49 20.30 13.61
N ASP A 181 17.30 21.58 13.94
CA ASP A 181 17.27 22.68 12.96
C ASP A 181 18.62 22.84 12.23
N LEU A 182 19.69 22.24 12.75
CA LEU A 182 21.02 22.19 12.12
C LEU A 182 21.09 21.14 11.00
N LEU A 183 20.27 20.07 11.05
CA LEU A 183 20.50 18.86 10.27
C LEU A 183 19.71 18.77 8.95
N VAL A 184 20.12 19.49 7.91
CA VAL A 184 19.57 19.35 6.54
C VAL A 184 19.76 17.93 5.95
N LEU A 185 18.68 17.32 5.48
CA LEU A 185 18.60 15.93 5.03
C LEU A 185 19.63 15.54 3.96
N GLU A 186 19.75 16.34 2.89
CA GLU A 186 20.61 16.06 1.73
C GLU A 186 22.08 16.06 2.11
N TYR A 187 22.50 17.07 2.89
CA TYR A 187 23.87 17.16 3.39
C TYR A 187 24.18 16.03 4.37
N THR A 188 23.30 15.79 5.34
CA THR A 188 23.45 14.72 6.34
C THR A 188 23.61 13.36 5.66
N ARG A 189 22.78 13.07 4.65
CA ARG A 189 22.88 11.83 3.87
C ARG A 189 24.23 11.70 3.15
N GLY A 190 24.69 12.77 2.50
CA GLY A 190 25.96 12.78 1.79
C GLY A 190 27.15 12.58 2.72
N PHE A 191 27.20 13.34 3.81
CA PHE A 191 28.27 13.27 4.80
C PHE A 191 28.37 11.87 5.43
N LEU A 192 27.24 11.34 5.91
CA LEU A 192 27.23 10.04 6.59
C LEU A 192 27.54 8.87 5.64
N THR A 193 27.16 8.98 4.37
CA THR A 193 27.52 7.98 3.35
C THR A 193 29.01 7.98 3.06
N SER A 194 29.61 9.17 2.97
CA SER A 194 31.07 9.31 2.88
C SER A 194 31.76 8.70 4.12
N ALA A 195 31.36 9.09 5.33
CA ALA A 195 31.94 8.60 6.57
C ALA A 195 31.85 7.06 6.70
N SER A 196 30.72 6.46 6.33
CA SER A 196 30.58 5.00 6.31
C SER A 196 31.52 4.34 5.30
N SER A 197 31.68 4.95 4.12
CA SER A 197 32.58 4.45 3.06
C SER A 197 34.06 4.49 3.48
N PHE A 198 34.43 5.43 4.36
CA PHE A 198 35.76 5.52 4.97
C PHE A 198 35.95 4.62 6.21
N GLY A 199 34.98 3.78 6.56
CA GLY A 199 35.09 2.88 7.70
C GLY A 199 34.91 3.54 9.06
N VAL A 200 34.35 4.76 9.12
CA VAL A 200 34.00 5.41 10.40
C VAL A 200 32.91 4.60 11.13
N PHE A 201 31.95 4.06 10.38
CA PHE A 201 30.93 3.16 10.89
C PHE A 201 30.39 2.25 9.79
N SER A 202 29.89 1.09 10.18
CA SER A 202 29.26 0.10 9.31
C SER A 202 27.75 0.18 9.44
N ARG A 203 27.04 0.07 8.31
CA ARG A 203 25.58 0.12 8.27
C ARG A 203 24.99 -0.91 7.33
N VAL A 204 23.74 -1.29 7.59
CA VAL A 204 22.90 -2.03 6.66
C VAL A 204 21.67 -1.19 6.35
N ASP A 205 21.41 -1.01 5.06
CA ASP A 205 20.36 -0.14 4.55
C ASP A 205 19.11 -0.99 4.23
N TYR A 206 18.03 -0.81 4.98
CA TYR A 206 16.73 -1.43 4.70
C TYR A 206 15.74 -0.32 4.34
N SER A 207 15.46 -0.15 3.04
CA SER A 207 14.58 0.93 2.54
C SER A 207 15.05 2.32 3.00
N GLU A 208 14.31 3.00 3.87
CA GLU A 208 14.62 4.33 4.42
C GLU A 208 15.25 4.29 5.83
N THR A 209 15.34 3.12 6.43
CA THR A 209 15.90 2.91 7.77
C THR A 209 17.36 2.49 7.73
N TRP A 210 18.18 3.15 8.56
CA TRP A 210 19.59 2.82 8.73
C TRP A 210 19.77 2.02 10.02
N THR A 211 20.43 0.86 9.91
CA THR A 211 20.85 0.06 11.07
C THR A 211 22.36 0.09 11.16
N ILE A 212 22.91 0.64 12.25
CA ILE A 212 24.35 0.74 12.46
C ILE A 212 24.84 -0.55 13.10
N THR A 213 25.73 -1.27 12.42
CA THR A 213 26.24 -2.59 12.84
C THR A 213 27.62 -2.53 13.49
N GLY A 214 28.37 -1.45 13.27
CA GLY A 214 29.68 -1.24 13.85
C GLY A 214 30.06 0.24 13.82
N PHE A 215 30.95 0.66 14.72
CA PHE A 215 31.42 2.04 14.82
C PHE A 215 32.89 2.04 15.23
N ASN A 216 33.72 2.88 14.62
CA ASN A 216 35.13 2.99 14.96
C ASN A 216 35.31 3.44 16.42
N ASN A 217 36.04 2.66 17.22
CA ASN A 217 36.12 2.85 18.66
C ASN A 217 36.70 4.22 19.04
N GLU A 218 37.78 4.64 18.39
CA GLU A 218 38.44 5.91 18.71
C GLU A 218 37.56 7.11 18.34
N ILE A 219 36.93 7.08 17.16
CA ILE A 219 35.99 8.13 16.75
C ILE A 219 34.81 8.18 17.72
N GLY A 220 34.27 7.02 18.15
CA GLY A 220 33.18 6.93 19.11
C GLY A 220 33.52 7.51 20.48
N GLN A 221 34.76 7.33 20.94
CA GLN A 221 35.23 7.91 22.20
C GLN A 221 35.42 9.44 22.12
N ARG A 222 35.80 9.97 20.95
CA ARG A 222 36.13 11.39 20.76
C ARG A 222 34.95 12.25 20.34
N ILE A 223 33.99 11.71 19.57
CA ILE A 223 32.96 12.49 18.88
C ILE A 223 32.14 13.37 19.83
N LYS A 224 31.79 12.87 21.03
CA LYS A 224 31.06 13.66 22.03
C LYS A 224 31.86 14.89 22.45
N ALA A 225 33.12 14.71 22.84
CA ALA A 225 33.97 15.81 23.27
C ALA A 225 34.14 16.86 22.17
N ILE A 226 34.37 16.43 20.93
CA ILE A 226 34.53 17.33 19.76
C ILE A 226 33.28 18.16 19.50
N VAL A 227 32.10 17.55 19.55
CA VAL A 227 30.81 18.25 19.33
C VAL A 227 30.56 19.31 20.41
N TYR A 228 30.88 19.01 21.68
CA TYR A 228 30.79 19.94 22.80
C TYR A 228 31.83 21.07 22.73
N GLU A 229 33.05 20.76 22.29
CA GLU A 229 34.09 21.77 22.04
C GLU A 229 33.66 22.75 20.95
N ARG A 230 33.08 22.25 19.85
CA ARG A 230 32.56 23.10 18.78
C ARG A 230 31.41 23.99 19.25
N ALA A 231 30.53 23.46 20.10
CA ALA A 231 29.46 24.24 20.73
C ALA A 231 29.99 25.33 21.67
N LYS A 232 31.09 25.05 22.38
CA LYS A 232 31.75 26.03 23.26
C LYS A 232 32.30 27.20 22.46
N VAL A 233 33.03 26.94 21.38
CA VAL A 233 33.59 27.97 20.49
C VAL A 233 32.49 28.83 19.89
N ASP A 234 31.41 28.22 19.38
CA ASP A 234 30.24 28.94 18.84
C ASP A 234 29.57 29.85 19.88
N LYS A 235 29.46 29.39 21.14
CA LYS A 235 28.90 30.19 22.23
C LYS A 235 29.79 31.39 22.58
N GLU A 236 31.10 31.25 22.50
CA GLU A 236 32.05 32.34 22.71
C GLU A 236 31.98 33.38 21.57
N GLU A 237 31.66 32.95 20.34
CA GLU A 237 31.58 33.82 19.16
C GLU A 237 30.21 34.53 18.98
N ASP A 238 29.06 33.82 19.12
CA ASP A 238 27.73 34.38 18.83
C ASP A 238 26.80 34.43 20.06
N SER A 239 27.23 33.96 21.24
CA SER A 239 26.50 34.02 22.54
C SER A 239 25.08 33.41 22.59
N LYS A 240 24.54 32.89 21.48
CA LYS A 240 23.18 32.34 21.38
C LYS A 240 23.06 30.90 21.85
N GLY A 241 24.18 30.18 22.01
CA GLY A 241 24.18 28.79 22.45
C GLY A 241 23.38 27.85 21.54
N PHE A 242 23.24 28.19 20.25
CA PHE A 242 22.44 27.44 19.30
C PHE A 242 22.92 26.00 19.21
N LEU A 243 24.23 25.79 19.05
CA LEU A 243 24.82 24.46 18.94
C LEU A 243 24.56 23.58 20.18
N TYR A 244 24.65 24.14 21.40
CA TYR A 244 24.26 23.42 22.62
C TYR A 244 22.81 22.95 22.58
N SER A 245 21.89 23.81 22.13
CA SER A 245 20.48 23.43 22.02
C SER A 245 20.25 22.28 21.03
N GLN A 246 21.08 22.16 19.99
CA GLN A 246 21.00 21.07 19.03
C GLN A 246 21.51 19.76 19.62
N ILE A 247 22.59 19.79 20.41
CA ILE A 247 23.07 18.62 21.17
C ILE A 247 21.95 18.10 22.07
N ASP A 248 21.33 18.98 22.88
CA ASP A 248 20.27 18.61 23.82
C ASP A 248 19.07 17.96 23.10
N ARG A 249 18.68 18.49 21.92
CA ARG A 249 17.59 17.90 21.11
C ARG A 249 17.93 16.51 20.59
N ILE A 250 19.15 16.33 20.07
CA ILE A 250 19.64 15.04 19.55
C ILE A 250 19.73 14.00 20.69
N GLU A 251 20.30 14.37 21.82
CA GLU A 251 20.43 13.51 23.01
C GLU A 251 19.07 13.12 23.57
N LYS A 252 18.13 14.07 23.67
CA LYS A 252 16.76 13.79 24.13
C LYS A 252 16.03 12.81 23.22
N TYR A 253 16.18 12.95 21.90
CA TYR A 253 15.54 12.05 20.94
C TYR A 253 16.16 10.65 20.98
N LEU A 254 17.48 10.56 21.04
CA LEU A 254 18.21 9.30 20.95
C LEU A 254 18.40 8.61 22.30
N GLY A 255 18.13 9.29 23.41
CA GLY A 255 18.04 8.70 24.75
C GLY A 255 19.33 8.75 25.54
N GLU A 256 19.96 9.91 25.66
CA GLU A 256 20.70 10.23 26.88
C GLU A 256 19.77 11.05 27.79
N GLU A 257 18.95 10.36 28.60
CA GLU A 257 18.43 11.00 29.81
C GLU A 257 19.61 11.21 30.75
N LYS A 258 19.77 12.46 31.21
CA LYS A 258 20.79 12.87 32.18
C LYS A 258 20.66 12.12 33.50
#